data_AF-A0A7S1L7T3-F1
#
_entry.id   AF-A0A7S1L7T3-F1
#
_cell.length_a   1.000
_cell.length_b   1.000
_cell.length_c   1.000
_cell.angle_alpha   90.00
_cell.angle_beta   90.00
_cell.angle_gamma   90.00
#
_symmetry.space_group_name_H-M   'P 1'
#
loop_
_entity.id
_entity.type
_entity.pdbx_description
1 polymer ?
#
loop_
_entity_poly.entity_id
_entity_poly.type
_entity_poly.pdbx_seq_one_letter_code
_entity_poly.pdbx_strand_id
1 'polypeptide(L)'
;MTWHHLPKWMGGSRMRPVFFDKLCVHQHNPELKRWGIRSFAAFIARSDNMLLLWSPDYFKRLWCVLELAAMVRCVQCKDPDTEEDDNRLPLIIIPVRLAVFGVTMNALMACTLLPVTILDGLGM
;
A
#
# COMPACT_ATOMS: atom_id res chain seq x y z
N MET A 1 -0.44 -16.62 -14.85
CA MET A 1 -0.61 -15.22 -15.29
C MET A 1 0.26 -14.34 -14.41
N THR A 2 1.46 -14.01 -14.88
CA THR A 2 2.47 -13.26 -14.13
C THR A 2 2.22 -11.77 -14.29
N TRP A 3 1.97 -11.08 -13.17
CA TRP A 3 1.59 -9.67 -13.08
C TRP A 3 2.60 -8.66 -13.66
N HIS A 4 3.75 -9.12 -14.16
CA HIS A 4 4.86 -8.30 -14.65
C HIS A 4 4.62 -7.59 -15.99
N HIS A 5 3.54 -7.90 -16.73
CA HIS A 5 3.31 -7.32 -18.08
C HIS A 5 2.24 -6.21 -18.14
N LEU A 6 1.45 -6.02 -17.08
CA LEU A 6 0.45 -4.95 -16.97
C LEU A 6 0.97 -3.49 -17.00
N PRO A 7 2.23 -3.16 -16.63
CA PRO A 7 2.68 -1.77 -16.60
C PRO A 7 2.80 -1.09 -17.98
N LYS A 8 2.85 -1.85 -19.08
CA LYS A 8 3.11 -1.30 -20.42
C LYS A 8 1.92 -0.52 -20.99
N TRP A 9 0.71 -0.75 -20.52
CA TRP A 9 -0.50 -0.17 -21.15
C TRP A 9 -1.09 1.03 -20.38
N MET A 10 -0.66 1.28 -19.14
CA MET A 10 -1.21 2.36 -18.29
C MET A 10 -0.24 3.53 -18.03
N GLY A 11 0.72 3.80 -18.93
CA GLY A 11 1.51 5.03 -18.86
C GLY A 11 2.34 5.20 -17.57
N GLY A 12 3.42 4.42 -17.47
CA GLY A 12 4.66 4.90 -16.84
C GLY A 12 4.63 5.19 -15.34
N SER A 13 4.63 4.15 -14.52
CA SER A 13 5.30 4.20 -13.21
C SER A 13 5.94 2.84 -12.97
N ARG A 14 7.23 2.80 -12.60
CA ARG A 14 7.88 1.57 -12.12
C ARG A 14 7.03 1.05 -10.97
N MET A 15 6.35 -0.09 -11.14
CA MET A 15 5.62 -0.72 -10.05
C MET A 15 6.61 -1.04 -8.95
N ARG A 16 6.54 -0.31 -7.84
CA ARG A 16 7.24 -0.70 -6.63
C ARG A 16 6.55 -1.96 -6.10
N PRO A 17 7.28 -3.01 -5.72
CA PRO A 17 6.66 -4.17 -5.09
C PRO A 17 5.99 -3.71 -3.80
N VAL A 18 4.69 -3.97 -3.69
CA VAL A 18 3.90 -3.64 -2.49
C VAL A 18 3.43 -4.93 -1.83
N PHE A 19 3.58 -4.99 -0.52
CA PHE A 19 3.00 -6.04 0.30
C PHE A 19 1.64 -5.57 0.84
N PHE A 20 0.63 -6.43 0.75
CA PHE A 20 -0.72 -6.10 1.22
C PHE A 20 -1.22 -7.20 2.17
N ASP A 21 -1.15 -6.91 3.46
CA ASP A 21 -1.42 -7.81 4.59
C ASP A 21 -2.70 -8.62 4.41
N LYS A 22 -3.80 -7.95 4.06
CA LYS A 22 -5.14 -8.54 4.01
C LYS A 22 -5.31 -9.55 2.88
N LEU A 23 -4.52 -9.46 1.81
CA LEU A 23 -4.53 -10.41 0.69
C LEU A 23 -3.63 -11.62 0.98
N CYS A 24 -2.59 -11.45 1.81
CA CYS A 24 -1.63 -12.50 2.14
C CYS A 24 -2.04 -13.34 3.36
N VAL A 25 -2.90 -12.80 4.23
CA VAL A 25 -3.38 -13.51 5.44
C VAL A 25 -4.76 -14.09 5.23
N HIS A 26 -4.91 -15.37 5.57
CA HIS A 26 -6.19 -16.05 5.51
C HIS A 26 -7.19 -15.45 6.52
N GLN A 27 -8.33 -14.95 6.04
CA GLN A 27 -9.28 -14.22 6.89
C GLN A 27 -10.09 -15.13 7.83
N HIS A 28 -10.45 -16.33 7.37
CA HIS A 28 -11.35 -17.25 8.08
C HIS A 28 -10.64 -18.35 8.88
N ASN A 29 -9.62 -19.02 8.31
CA ASN A 29 -8.90 -20.09 8.98
C ASN A 29 -7.89 -19.52 10.00
N PRO A 30 -8.05 -19.81 11.31
CA PRO A 30 -7.21 -19.25 12.36
C PRO A 30 -5.78 -19.81 12.35
N GLU A 31 -5.56 -21.05 11.90
CA GLU A 31 -4.22 -21.63 11.84
C GLU A 31 -3.41 -21.02 10.72
N LEU A 32 -3.96 -20.97 9.50
CA LEU A 32 -3.32 -20.33 8.35
C LEU A 32 -3.07 -18.84 8.62
N LYS A 33 -3.97 -18.18 9.35
CA LYS A 33 -3.78 -16.81 9.82
C LYS A 33 -2.56 -16.67 10.72
N ARG A 34 -2.37 -17.56 11.71
CA ARG A 34 -1.18 -17.55 12.59
C ARG A 34 0.11 -17.74 11.79
N TRP A 35 0.11 -18.65 10.84
CA TRP A 35 1.27 -18.86 9.95
C TRP A 35 1.56 -17.62 9.11
N GLY A 36 0.53 -16.96 8.58
CA GLY A 36 0.67 -15.69 7.87
C GLY A 36 1.23 -14.57 8.74
N ILE A 37 0.73 -14.39 9.96
CA ILE A 37 1.19 -13.35 10.88
C ILE A 37 2.68 -13.55 11.25
N ARG A 38 3.14 -14.80 11.38
CA ARG A 38 4.55 -15.09 11.68
C ARG A 38 5.51 -14.61 10.58
N SER A 39 5.06 -14.50 9.33
CA SER A 39 5.92 -14.03 8.23
C SER A 39 6.03 -12.51 8.16
N PHE A 40 5.17 -11.76 8.86
CA PHE A 40 5.12 -10.29 8.80
C PHE A 40 6.44 -9.62 9.19
N ALA A 41 7.13 -10.13 10.22
CA ALA A 41 8.40 -9.58 10.65
C ALA A 41 9.44 -9.55 9.50
N ALA A 42 9.46 -10.57 8.65
CA ALA A 42 10.37 -10.64 7.51
C ALA A 42 10.00 -9.63 6.41
N PHE A 43 8.71 -9.36 6.19
CA PHE A 43 8.27 -8.34 5.23
C PHE A 43 8.61 -6.93 5.72
N ILE A 44 8.34 -6.64 6.99
CA ILE A 44 8.61 -5.33 7.61
C ILE A 44 10.11 -5.04 7.60
N ALA A 45 10.95 -6.02 7.94
CA ALA A 45 12.40 -5.87 7.92
C ALA A 45 12.98 -5.54 6.52
N ARG A 46 12.25 -5.84 5.44
CA ARG A 46 12.64 -5.53 4.06
C ARG A 46 11.86 -4.38 3.43
N SER A 47 10.99 -3.72 4.20
CA SER A 47 10.14 -2.64 3.71
C SER A 47 10.76 -1.29 4.04
N ASP A 48 10.87 -0.42 3.04
CA ASP A 48 11.37 0.95 3.24
C ASP A 48 10.28 1.87 3.80
N ASN A 49 9.01 1.60 3.47
CA ASN A 49 7.87 2.45 3.80
C ASN A 49 6.63 1.60 4.09
N MET A 50 5.77 2.11 4.99
CA MET A 50 4.49 1.52 5.34
C MET A 50 3.35 2.49 5.01
N LEU A 51 2.40 2.04 4.20
CA LEU A 51 1.16 2.78 3.92
C LEU A 51 0.03 2.23 4.78
N LEU A 52 -0.47 3.05 5.71
CA LEU A 52 -1.58 2.72 6.59
C LEU A 52 -2.88 3.34 6.08
N LEU A 53 -3.78 2.50 5.59
CA LEU A 53 -5.14 2.91 5.23
C LEU A 53 -6.01 2.94 6.48
N TRP A 54 -6.14 4.13 7.07
CA TRP A 54 -6.79 4.33 8.36
C TRP A 54 -8.31 4.18 8.26
N SER A 55 -8.87 3.36 9.14
CA SER A 55 -10.31 3.16 9.33
C SER A 55 -10.56 2.71 10.78
N PRO A 56 -11.73 2.97 11.39
CA PRO A 56 -12.08 2.43 12.70
C PRO A 56 -11.94 0.90 12.80
N ASP A 57 -12.21 0.18 11.71
CA ASP A 57 -12.05 -1.29 11.65
C ASP A 57 -10.60 -1.75 11.51
N TYR A 58 -9.67 -0.84 11.23
CA TYR A 58 -8.25 -1.16 11.11
C TYR A 58 -7.68 -1.66 12.45
N PHE A 59 -7.96 -0.96 13.55
CA PHE A 59 -7.46 -1.31 14.88
C PHE A 59 -8.17 -2.51 15.52
N LYS A 60 -9.32 -2.95 14.97
CA LYS A 60 -9.96 -4.21 15.41
C LYS A 60 -9.12 -5.44 15.05
N ARG A 61 -8.24 -5.33 14.05
CA ARG A 61 -7.35 -6.40 13.63
C ARG A 61 -6.00 -6.24 14.33
N LEU A 62 -5.78 -7.04 15.37
CA LEU A 62 -4.57 -6.99 16.20
C LEU A 62 -3.27 -7.11 15.37
N TRP A 63 -3.30 -7.88 14.28
CA TRP A 63 -2.14 -8.05 13.41
C TRP A 63 -1.74 -6.77 12.67
N CYS A 64 -2.68 -5.91 12.28
CA CYS A 64 -2.35 -4.63 11.65
C CYS A 64 -1.62 -3.69 12.64
N VAL A 65 -1.98 -3.76 13.93
CA VAL A 65 -1.32 -3.02 15.00
C VAL A 65 0.07 -3.57 15.28
N LEU A 66 0.23 -4.90 15.24
CA LEU A 66 1.53 -5.57 15.34
C LEU A 66 2.48 -5.09 14.24
N GLU A 67 2.01 -5.01 12.99
CA GLU A 67 2.83 -4.53 11.86
C GLU A 67 3.29 -3.08 12.08
N LEU A 68 2.37 -2.21 12.50
CA LEU A 68 2.69 -0.82 12.80
C LEU A 68 3.74 -0.69 13.91
N ALA A 69 3.56 -1.42 15.02
CA ALA A 69 4.50 -1.42 16.12
C ALA A 69 5.89 -1.96 15.71
N ALA A 70 5.91 -3.03 14.92
CA ALA A 70 7.15 -3.60 14.40
C ALA A 70 7.88 -2.63 13.45
N MET A 71 7.17 -1.92 12.58
CA MET A 71 7.77 -0.91 11.70
C MET A 71 8.43 0.22 12.50
N VAL A 72 7.72 0.75 13.50
CA VAL A 72 8.26 1.80 14.40
C VAL A 72 9.52 1.28 15.11
N ARG A 73 9.49 0.05 15.60
CA ARG A 73 10.64 -0.56 16.28
C ARG A 73 11.83 -0.76 15.33
N CYS A 74 11.61 -1.23 14.11
CA CYS A 74 12.67 -1.43 13.11
C CYS A 74 13.38 -0.11 12.77
N VAL A 75 12.64 0.98 12.64
CA VAL A 75 13.20 2.32 12.36
C VAL A 75 14.05 2.80 13.54
N GLN A 76 13.61 2.57 14.78
CA GLN A 76 14.35 2.95 15.98
C GLN A 76 15.63 2.15 16.22
N CYS A 77 15.76 0.95 15.65
CA CYS A 77 16.90 0.07 15.86
C CYS A 77 17.99 0.19 14.77
N LYS A 78 17.88 1.11 13.81
CA LYS A 78 18.95 1.35 12.83
C LYS A 78 20.23 1.84 13.54
N ASP A 79 21.38 1.34 13.10
CA ASP A 79 22.67 1.63 13.73
C ASP A 79 22.95 3.14 13.80
N PRO A 80 23.50 3.63 14.92
CA PRO A 80 23.80 5.04 15.13
C PRO A 80 24.88 5.59 14.18
N ASP A 81 25.65 4.72 13.54
CA ASP A 81 26.75 5.09 12.64
C ASP A 81 26.27 5.40 11.21
N THR A 82 25.01 5.09 10.87
CA THR A 82 24.39 5.51 9.61
C THR A 82 23.80 6.90 9.81
N GLU A 83 24.62 7.92 9.62
CA GLU A 83 24.30 9.35 9.67
C GLU A 83 23.38 9.76 8.49
N GLU A 84 22.17 9.20 8.43
CA GLU A 84 21.05 9.81 7.72
C GLU A 84 20.07 10.33 8.78
N ASP A 85 20.13 11.64 9.00
CA ASP A 85 19.24 12.46 9.84
C ASP A 85 17.81 12.50 9.27
N ASP A 86 17.20 11.33 9.08
CA ASP A 86 15.80 11.20 8.72
C ASP A 86 15.06 10.57 9.91
N ASN A 87 14.82 11.38 10.94
CA ASN A 87 13.95 11.04 12.06
C ASN A 87 12.47 10.89 11.63
N ARG A 88 12.20 10.73 10.32
CA ARG A 88 10.88 10.49 9.76
C ARG A 88 10.54 9.03 9.91
N LEU A 89 9.43 8.79 10.59
CA LEU A 89 8.74 7.51 10.48
C LEU A 89 8.30 7.37 9.02
N PRO A 90 8.72 6.31 8.29
CA PRO A 90 8.34 6.06 6.91
C PRO A 90 6.90 5.49 6.87
N LEU A 91 5.99 6.18 7.55
CA LEU A 91 4.61 5.81 7.76
C LEU A 91 3.71 6.85 7.10
N ILE A 92 3.02 6.43 6.05
CA ILE A 92 2.05 7.27 5.34
C ILE A 92 0.67 6.84 5.81
N ILE A 93 -0.08 7.74 6.48
CA ILE A 93 -1.43 7.45 6.96
C ILE A 93 -2.44 8.14 6.05
N ILE A 94 -3.33 7.37 5.44
CA ILE A 94 -4.41 7.90 4.59
C ILE A 94 -5.75 7.36 5.09
N PRO A 95 -6.73 8.20 5.44
CA PRO A 95 -8.08 7.73 5.73
C PRO A 95 -8.68 6.97 4.54
N VAL A 96 -9.22 5.76 4.78
CA VAL A 96 -9.81 4.91 3.72
C VAL A 96 -10.84 5.68 2.89
N ARG A 97 -11.67 6.51 3.54
CA ARG A 97 -12.67 7.32 2.83
C ARG A 97 -12.05 8.31 1.86
N LEU A 98 -10.92 8.91 2.23
CA LEU A 98 -10.19 9.86 1.37
C LEU A 98 -9.49 9.13 0.22
N ALA A 99 -8.89 7.97 0.50
CA ALA A 99 -8.28 7.12 -0.53
C ALA A 99 -9.31 6.65 -1.56
N VAL A 100 -10.47 6.17 -1.11
CA VAL A 100 -11.58 5.76 -1.98
C VAL A 100 -12.06 6.95 -2.80
N PHE A 101 -12.29 8.11 -2.17
CA PHE A 101 -12.70 9.32 -2.88
C PHE A 101 -11.70 9.70 -3.99
N GLY A 102 -10.41 9.76 -3.68
CA GLY A 102 -9.37 10.09 -4.67
C GLY A 102 -9.33 9.11 -5.84
N VAL A 103 -9.40 7.81 -5.56
CA VAL A 103 -9.46 6.77 -6.62
C VAL A 103 -10.72 6.91 -7.47
N THR A 104 -11.88 7.12 -6.85
CA THR A 104 -13.15 7.28 -7.58
C THR A 104 -13.20 8.54 -8.42
N MET A 105 -12.65 9.65 -7.94
CA MET A 105 -12.58 10.91 -8.69
C MET A 105 -11.61 10.81 -9.86
N ASN A 106 -10.46 10.17 -9.67
CA ASN A 106 -9.53 9.92 -10.77
C ASN A 106 -10.14 9.01 -11.85
N ALA A 107 -10.85 7.95 -11.44
CA ALA A 107 -11.56 7.07 -12.36
C ALA A 107 -12.67 7.81 -13.12
N LEU A 108 -13.46 8.64 -12.43
CA LEU A 108 -14.51 9.46 -13.04
C LEU A 108 -13.92 10.44 -14.06
N MET A 109 -12.86 11.17 -13.70
CA MET A 109 -12.19 12.08 -14.62
C MET A 109 -11.64 11.34 -15.84
N ALA A 110 -11.03 10.17 -15.67
CA ALA A 110 -10.59 9.36 -16.80
C ALA A 110 -11.77 8.95 -17.70
N CYS A 111 -12.89 8.51 -17.11
CA CYS A 111 -14.09 8.13 -17.86
C CYS A 111 -14.74 9.31 -18.60
N THR A 112 -14.63 10.55 -18.10
CA THR A 112 -15.21 11.73 -18.77
C THR A 112 -14.26 12.38 -19.76
N LEU A 113 -12.94 12.32 -19.52
CA LEU A 113 -11.94 12.97 -20.38
C LEU A 113 -11.52 12.07 -21.56
N LEU A 114 -11.48 10.75 -21.38
CA LEU A 114 -11.18 9.83 -22.50
C LEU A 114 -12.14 10.01 -23.69
N PRO A 115 -13.48 10.08 -23.50
CA PRO A 115 -14.41 10.34 -24.59
C PRO A 115 -14.25 11.72 -25.22
N VAL A 116 -14.01 12.76 -24.42
CA VAL A 116 -13.85 14.15 -24.91
C VAL A 116 -12.60 14.25 -25.80
N THR A 117 -11.47 13.69 -25.36
CA THR A 117 -10.25 13.65 -26.19
C THR A 117 -10.38 12.81 -27.47
N ILE A 118 -11.21 11.76 -27.45
CA ILE A 118 -11.51 10.94 -28.64
C ILE A 118 -12.43 11.71 -29.61
N LEU A 119 -13.41 12.46 -29.10
CA LEU A 119 -14.30 13.31 -29.89
C LEU A 119 -13.55 14.48 -30.53
N ASP A 120 -12.70 15.18 -29.77
CA ASP A 120 -11.85 16.27 -30.29
C ASP A 120 -10.82 15.76 -31.30
N GLY A 121 -10.33 14.52 -31.13
CA GLY A 121 -9.39 13.87 -32.07
C GLY A 121 -10.03 13.38 -33.38
N LEU A 122 -11.36 13.26 -33.44
CA LEU A 122 -12.11 12.87 -34.64
C LEU A 122 -12.59 14.06 -35.47
N GLY A 123 -12.28 15.30 -35.06
CA GLY A 123 -12.50 16.50 -35.86
C GLY A 123 -13.97 16.90 -36.05
N MET A 124 -14.78 16.82 -34.99
CA MET A 124 -16.09 17.48 -34.91
C MET A 124 -16.01 18.80 -34.16
#